data_AF-A0A166P9R8-F1
#
_entry.id   AF-A0A166P9R8-F1
#
_cell.length_a   1.000
_cell.length_b   1.000
_cell.length_c   1.000
_cell.angle_alpha   90.00
_cell.angle_beta   90.00
_cell.angle_gamma   90.00
#
_symmetry.space_group_name_H-M   'P 1'
#
loop_
_entity.id
_entity.type
_entity.pdbx_description
1 polymer ?
#
loop_
_entity_poly.entity_id
_entity_poly.type
_entity_poly.pdbx_seq_one_letter_code
_entity_poly.pdbx_strand_id
1 'polypeptide(L)'
;MLPMKRPRLSVVQALPDYRLALTFIDGQQLSLDLTRDLRSYPGLQPLLEGRAFEGAALGDDGWSVEWPELDIQIGADTLYLDALAQNAVDENTRIFIDWRARTGLPLNQAAEALGVSARSISRYSSGREAVPRSLALACLGWDFLQQQTNPARAAEETGRYTVTRKS
;
A
#
# COMPACT_ATOMS: atom_id res chain seq x y z
N MET A 1 -19.81 -7.91 -7.06
CA MET A 1 -18.63 -8.37 -7.82
C MET A 1 -17.54 -8.73 -6.81
N LEU A 2 -16.85 -9.85 -7.01
CA LEU A 2 -15.75 -10.27 -6.14
C LEU A 2 -14.57 -9.28 -6.30
N PRO A 3 -13.77 -9.02 -5.25
CA PRO A 3 -12.53 -8.26 -5.41
C PRO A 3 -11.67 -8.92 -6.49
N MET A 4 -11.06 -8.10 -7.35
CA MET A 4 -10.22 -8.58 -8.44
C MET A 4 -9.11 -9.46 -7.88
N LYS A 5 -9.09 -10.73 -8.27
CA LYS A 5 -8.08 -11.69 -7.80
C LYS A 5 -6.68 -11.32 -8.28
N ARG A 6 -6.59 -10.63 -9.43
CA ARG A 6 -5.43 -9.89 -9.91
C ARG A 6 -5.91 -8.65 -10.68
N PRO A 7 -5.52 -7.43 -10.30
CA PRO A 7 -5.85 -6.22 -11.03
C PRO A 7 -5.17 -6.23 -12.40
N ARG A 8 -5.91 -5.84 -13.43
CA ARG A 8 -5.43 -5.72 -14.81
C ARG A 8 -5.96 -4.43 -15.39
N LEU A 9 -5.07 -3.66 -16.01
CA LEU A 9 -5.40 -2.38 -16.63
C LEU A 9 -5.97 -2.60 -18.03
N SER A 10 -6.96 -1.80 -18.37
CA SER A 10 -7.52 -1.67 -19.71
C SER A 10 -7.07 -0.37 -20.39
N VAL A 11 -6.81 0.67 -19.59
CA VAL A 11 -6.28 1.97 -20.04
C VAL A 11 -5.37 2.53 -18.95
N VAL A 12 -4.26 3.11 -19.36
CA VAL A 12 -3.44 4.02 -18.54
C VAL A 12 -3.30 5.34 -19.29
N GLN A 13 -3.38 6.45 -18.57
CA GLN A 13 -3.07 7.77 -19.10
C GLN A 13 -2.18 8.52 -18.13
N ALA A 14 -1.04 8.99 -18.63
CA ALA A 14 -0.20 9.94 -17.90
C ALA A 14 -0.90 11.31 -17.83
N LEU A 15 -0.97 11.85 -16.61
CA LEU A 15 -1.48 13.18 -16.29
C LEU A 15 -0.34 14.07 -15.80
N PRO A 16 -0.53 15.40 -15.78
CA PRO A 16 0.43 16.33 -15.16
C PRO A 16 0.69 16.01 -13.69
N ASP A 17 1.84 16.50 -13.19
CA ASP A 17 2.30 16.31 -11.81
C ASP A 17 2.52 14.84 -11.43
N TYR A 18 3.03 14.04 -12.36
CA TYR A 18 3.38 12.63 -12.13
C TYR A 18 2.20 11.77 -11.68
N ARG A 19 1.02 12.07 -12.21
CA ARG A 19 -0.22 11.34 -11.91
C ARG A 19 -0.58 10.37 -13.02
N LEU A 20 -1.16 9.23 -12.67
CA LEU A 20 -1.75 8.28 -13.61
C LEU A 20 -3.26 8.21 -13.41
N ALA A 21 -4.01 8.29 -14.51
CA ALA A 21 -5.38 7.81 -14.55
C ALA A 21 -5.36 6.33 -14.97
N LEU A 22 -5.84 5.47 -14.09
CA LEU A 22 -5.87 4.02 -14.25
C LEU A 22 -7.31 3.57 -14.47
N THR A 23 -7.57 2.84 -15.55
CA THR A 23 -8.86 2.16 -15.77
C THR A 23 -8.64 0.66 -15.79
N PHE A 24 -9.25 -0.05 -14.84
CA PHE A 24 -9.15 -1.51 -14.73
C PHE A 24 -10.20 -2.21 -15.60
N ILE A 25 -9.97 -3.47 -15.93
CA ILE A 25 -10.85 -4.28 -16.79
C ILE A 25 -12.28 -4.46 -16.26
N ASP A 26 -12.52 -4.20 -14.97
CA ASP A 26 -13.86 -4.24 -14.36
C ASP A 26 -14.58 -2.88 -14.42
N GLY A 27 -13.97 -1.89 -15.10
CA GLY A 27 -14.48 -0.53 -15.25
C GLY A 27 -14.11 0.41 -14.09
N GLN A 28 -13.41 -0.06 -13.06
CA GLN A 28 -12.96 0.80 -11.97
C GLN A 28 -11.93 1.81 -12.47
N GLN A 29 -12.14 3.08 -12.13
CA GLN A 29 -11.22 4.18 -12.43
C GLN A 29 -10.61 4.71 -11.15
N LEU A 30 -9.28 4.82 -11.10
CA LEU A 30 -8.54 5.36 -9.96
C LEU A 30 -7.47 6.35 -10.45
N SER A 31 -7.20 7.37 -9.65
CA SER A 31 -6.10 8.32 -9.91
C SER A 31 -4.95 8.03 -8.95
N LEU A 32 -3.72 7.94 -9.43
CA LEU A 32 -2.55 7.69 -8.60
C LEU A 32 -1.52 8.80 -8.76
N ASP A 33 -1.09 9.42 -7.67
CA ASP A 33 0.05 10.34 -7.65
C ASP A 33 1.33 9.57 -7.28
N LEU A 34 2.29 9.52 -8.21
CA LEU A 34 3.58 8.84 -8.03
C LEU A 34 4.69 9.78 -7.56
N THR A 35 4.43 11.08 -7.34
CA THR A 35 5.45 12.09 -7.03
C THR A 35 6.34 11.68 -5.86
N ARG A 36 5.77 11.06 -4.81
CA ARG A 36 6.52 10.61 -3.64
C ARG A 36 7.42 9.42 -3.97
N ASP A 37 6.91 8.46 -4.73
CA ASP A 37 7.62 7.23 -5.06
C ASP A 37 8.77 7.52 -6.04
N LEU A 38 8.53 8.35 -7.06
CA LEU A 38 9.56 8.78 -7.99
C LEU A 38 10.74 9.47 -7.29
N ARG A 39 10.48 10.20 -6.20
CA ARG A 39 11.53 10.87 -5.40
C ARG A 39 12.22 9.91 -4.43
N SER A 40 11.50 8.90 -3.95
CA SER A 40 11.97 7.98 -2.91
C SER A 40 12.78 6.82 -3.49
N TYR A 41 12.50 6.40 -4.73
CA TYR A 41 13.17 5.27 -5.39
C TYR A 41 14.11 5.75 -6.50
N PRO A 42 15.45 5.59 -6.35
CA PRO A 42 16.42 6.04 -7.34
C PRO A 42 16.18 5.49 -8.76
N GLY A 43 15.70 4.24 -8.87
CA GLY A 43 15.40 3.62 -10.17
C GLY A 43 14.24 4.25 -10.93
N LEU A 44 13.39 5.04 -10.26
CA LEU A 44 12.25 5.73 -10.87
C LEU A 44 12.54 7.22 -11.14
N GLN A 45 13.66 7.75 -10.63
CA GLN A 45 14.04 9.15 -10.81
C GLN A 45 14.18 9.59 -12.27
N PRO A 46 14.60 8.74 -13.24
CA PRO A 46 14.62 9.13 -14.66
C PRO A 46 13.25 9.59 -15.18
N LEU A 47 12.14 9.17 -14.55
CA LEU A 47 10.79 9.63 -14.92
C LEU A 47 10.53 11.10 -14.54
N LEU A 48 11.33 11.68 -13.65
CA LEU A 48 11.25 13.10 -13.28
C LEU A 48 11.87 14.02 -14.34
N GLU A 49 12.55 13.46 -15.34
CA GLU A 49 13.29 14.23 -16.34
C GLU A 49 12.41 14.59 -17.54
N GLY A 50 12.25 15.90 -17.79
CA GLY A 50 11.58 16.42 -18.97
C GLY A 50 10.14 15.90 -19.11
N ARG A 51 9.90 15.11 -20.16
CA ARG A 51 8.59 14.51 -20.47
C ARG A 51 8.61 12.98 -20.38
N ALA A 52 9.64 12.40 -19.76
CA ALA A 52 9.79 10.94 -19.68
C ALA A 52 8.54 10.26 -19.11
N PHE A 53 7.95 10.83 -18.05
CA PHE A 53 6.72 10.30 -17.45
C PHE A 53 5.52 10.23 -18.39
N GLU A 54 5.43 11.14 -19.39
CA GLU A 54 4.32 11.15 -20.36
C GLU A 54 4.33 9.92 -21.27
N GLY A 55 5.47 9.22 -21.38
CA GLY A 55 5.63 7.98 -22.14
C GLY A 55 5.02 6.73 -21.50
N ALA A 56 4.19 6.88 -20.45
CA ALA A 56 3.55 5.76 -19.79
C ALA A 56 2.62 5.00 -20.76
N ALA A 57 2.88 3.72 -20.94
CA ALA A 57 2.10 2.84 -21.80
C ALA A 57 1.61 1.60 -21.04
N LEU A 58 0.57 0.94 -21.54
CA LEU A 58 0.20 -0.38 -21.04
C LEU A 58 1.25 -1.40 -21.45
N GLY A 59 1.77 -2.10 -20.46
CA GLY A 59 2.70 -3.20 -20.61
C GLY A 59 2.05 -4.55 -20.38
N ASP A 60 2.65 -5.60 -20.94
CA ASP A 60 2.24 -6.99 -20.76
C ASP A 60 0.71 -7.18 -20.78
N ASP A 61 0.04 -6.73 -21.84
CA ASP A 61 -1.42 -6.86 -21.97
C ASP A 61 -2.23 -6.23 -20.80
N GLY A 62 -1.68 -5.22 -20.12
CA GLY A 62 -2.30 -4.54 -18.97
C GLY A 62 -1.91 -5.09 -17.60
N TRP A 63 -0.90 -5.98 -17.52
CA TRP A 63 -0.31 -6.42 -16.25
C TRP A 63 0.68 -5.42 -15.66
N SER A 64 1.10 -4.42 -16.44
CA SER A 64 2.03 -3.37 -16.03
C SER A 64 1.71 -2.03 -16.69
N VAL A 65 2.29 -0.98 -16.12
CA VAL A 65 2.56 0.27 -16.82
C VAL A 65 4.05 0.35 -17.08
N GLU A 66 4.42 0.70 -18.31
CA GLU A 66 5.79 0.69 -18.79
C GLU A 66 6.18 2.04 -19.36
N TRP A 67 7.46 2.37 -19.21
CA TRP A 67 8.15 3.46 -19.89
C TRP A 67 9.28 2.85 -20.73
N PRO A 68 9.00 2.43 -21.97
CA PRO A 68 9.90 1.59 -22.76
C PRO A 68 11.26 2.22 -23.03
N GLU A 69 11.30 3.54 -23.22
CA GLU A 69 12.56 4.28 -23.47
C GLU A 69 13.53 4.24 -22.29
N LEU A 70 13.01 3.99 -21.08
CA LEU A 70 13.77 3.97 -19.84
C LEU A 70 13.94 2.57 -19.25
N ASP A 71 13.36 1.55 -19.89
CA ASP A 71 13.33 0.17 -19.37
C ASP A 71 12.75 0.10 -17.94
N ILE A 72 11.71 0.91 -17.67
CA ILE A 72 11.01 0.95 -16.38
C ILE A 72 9.63 0.31 -16.53
N GLN A 73 9.32 -0.61 -15.63
CA GLN A 73 8.03 -1.29 -15.54
C GLN A 73 7.53 -1.28 -14.09
N ILE A 74 6.25 -0.97 -13.91
CA ILE A 74 5.57 -1.06 -12.61
C ILE A 74 4.34 -1.97 -12.77
N GLY A 75 4.24 -2.99 -11.91
CA GLY A 75 3.13 -3.94 -11.91
C GLY A 75 1.78 -3.29 -11.61
N ALA A 76 0.73 -3.74 -12.30
CA ALA A 76 -0.63 -3.27 -12.10
C ALA A 76 -1.18 -3.58 -10.70
N ASP A 77 -0.61 -4.57 -10.00
CA ASP A 77 -0.92 -4.90 -8.61
C ASP A 77 -0.41 -3.85 -7.62
N THR A 78 0.84 -3.44 -7.75
CA THR A 78 1.41 -2.34 -6.96
C THR A 78 0.61 -1.05 -7.20
N LEU A 79 0.43 -0.68 -8.48
CA LEU A 79 -0.32 0.52 -8.86
C LEU A 79 -1.76 0.50 -8.32
N TYR A 80 -2.42 -0.66 -8.34
CA TYR A 80 -3.77 -0.81 -7.82
C TYR A 80 -3.83 -0.61 -6.29
N LEU A 81 -2.89 -1.18 -5.54
CA LEU A 81 -2.86 -1.03 -4.08
C LEU A 81 -2.59 0.42 -3.67
N ASP A 82 -1.61 1.06 -4.30
CA ASP A 82 -1.28 2.47 -4.01
C ASP A 82 -2.44 3.39 -4.41
N ALA A 83 -3.08 3.11 -5.55
CA ALA A 83 -4.24 3.89 -5.99
C ALA A 83 -5.43 3.71 -5.04
N LEU A 84 -5.67 2.49 -4.52
CA LEU A 84 -6.71 2.26 -3.52
C LEU A 84 -6.45 3.05 -2.23
N ALA A 85 -5.20 3.12 -1.77
CA ALA A 85 -4.83 3.87 -0.57
C ALA A 85 -5.06 5.38 -0.74
N GLN A 86 -4.64 5.94 -1.88
CA GLN A 86 -4.79 7.38 -2.16
C GLN A 86 -6.25 7.79 -2.39
N ASN A 87 -7.06 6.93 -3.01
CA ASN A 87 -8.48 7.19 -3.30
C ASN A 87 -9.42 6.69 -2.19
N ALA A 88 -8.88 6.32 -1.02
CA ALA A 88 -9.70 5.87 0.09
C ALA A 88 -10.75 6.93 0.46
N VAL A 89 -12.01 6.50 0.60
CA VAL A 89 -13.16 7.38 0.87
C VAL A 89 -13.06 8.11 2.20
N ASP A 90 -12.35 7.53 3.17
CA ASP A 90 -12.10 8.11 4.49
C ASP A 90 -10.78 7.59 5.09
N GLU A 91 -10.37 8.20 6.20
CA GLU A 91 -9.14 7.86 6.92
C GLU A 91 -9.13 6.42 7.44
N ASN A 92 -10.28 5.88 7.89
CA ASN A 92 -10.34 4.50 8.39
C ASN A 92 -10.07 3.51 7.25
N THR A 93 -10.59 3.82 6.08
CA THR A 93 -10.43 3.02 4.86
C THR A 93 -8.97 3.04 4.40
N ARG A 94 -8.33 4.21 4.45
CA ARG A 94 -6.89 4.36 4.20
C ARG A 94 -6.06 3.52 5.16
N ILE A 95 -6.28 3.68 6.47
CA ILE A 95 -5.58 2.91 7.52
C ILE A 95 -5.67 1.41 7.24
N PHE A 96 -6.85 0.90 6.90
CA PHE A 96 -7.05 -0.52 6.64
C PHE A 96 -6.35 -0.99 5.35
N ILE A 97 -6.46 -0.24 4.25
CA ILE A 97 -5.82 -0.59 2.97
C ILE A 97 -4.29 -0.60 3.15
N ASP A 98 -3.74 0.43 3.78
CA ASP A 98 -2.30 0.53 4.07
C ASP A 98 -1.83 -0.62 4.95
N TRP A 99 -2.61 -0.97 5.98
CA TRP A 99 -2.30 -2.10 6.86
C TRP A 99 -2.32 -3.43 6.08
N ARG A 100 -3.30 -3.64 5.19
CA ARG A 100 -3.37 -4.83 4.32
C ARG A 100 -2.16 -4.92 3.39
N ALA A 101 -1.77 -3.81 2.78
CA ALA A 101 -0.63 -3.74 1.86
C ALA A 101 0.70 -3.99 2.60
N ARG A 102 0.93 -3.31 3.74
CA ARG A 102 2.18 -3.45 4.51
C ARG A 102 2.36 -4.82 5.14
N THR A 103 1.30 -5.41 5.69
CA THR A 103 1.42 -6.69 6.41
C THR A 103 1.52 -7.88 5.44
N GLY A 104 0.97 -7.76 4.24
CA GLY A 104 0.96 -8.84 3.24
C GLY A 104 0.22 -10.10 3.69
N LEU A 105 -0.53 -10.06 4.79
CA LEU A 105 -1.16 -11.25 5.37
C LEU A 105 -2.21 -11.83 4.40
N PRO A 106 -2.30 -13.16 4.26
CA PRO A 106 -3.40 -13.78 3.55
C PRO A 106 -4.73 -13.51 4.28
N LEU A 107 -5.84 -13.56 3.55
CA LEU A 107 -7.18 -13.16 4.06
C LEU A 107 -7.53 -13.81 5.41
N ASN A 108 -7.23 -15.10 5.58
CA ASN A 108 -7.55 -15.82 6.81
C ASN A 108 -6.67 -15.39 7.99
N GLN A 109 -5.38 -15.10 7.77
CA GLN A 109 -4.48 -14.63 8.82
C GLN A 109 -4.81 -13.19 9.22
N ALA A 110 -5.21 -12.34 8.26
CA ALA A 110 -5.68 -10.99 8.57
C ALA A 110 -7.01 -11.00 9.35
N ALA A 111 -7.90 -11.94 9.02
CA ALA A 111 -9.14 -12.16 9.74
C ALA A 111 -8.87 -12.56 11.19
N GLU A 112 -7.95 -13.49 11.40
CA GLU A 112 -7.48 -13.91 12.72
C GLU A 112 -6.83 -12.76 13.50
N ALA A 113 -5.89 -12.03 12.87
CA ALA A 113 -5.18 -10.91 13.46
C ALA A 113 -6.11 -9.79 13.98
N LEU A 114 -7.19 -9.50 13.25
CA LEU A 114 -8.14 -8.44 13.60
C LEU A 114 -9.40 -8.95 14.33
N GLY A 115 -9.51 -10.27 14.56
CA GLY A 115 -10.67 -10.87 15.23
C GLY A 115 -11.98 -10.72 14.45
N VAL A 116 -11.94 -10.78 13.11
CA VAL A 116 -13.11 -10.65 12.25
C VAL A 116 -13.20 -11.79 11.23
N SER A 117 -14.29 -11.85 10.46
CA SER A 117 -14.43 -12.85 9.40
C SER A 117 -13.57 -12.54 8.18
N ALA A 118 -13.12 -13.56 7.45
CA ALA A 118 -12.45 -13.38 6.15
C ALA A 118 -13.34 -12.64 5.13
N ARG A 119 -14.67 -12.76 5.26
CA ARG A 119 -15.63 -12.00 4.46
C ARG A 119 -15.55 -10.50 4.76
N SER A 120 -15.39 -10.11 6.02
CA SER A 120 -15.20 -8.71 6.43
C SER A 120 -13.90 -8.14 5.84
N ILE A 121 -12.80 -8.90 5.91
CA ILE A 121 -11.52 -8.49 5.30
C ILE A 121 -11.69 -8.29 3.79
N SER A 122 -12.27 -9.28 3.10
CA SER A 122 -12.47 -9.24 1.66
C SER A 122 -13.36 -8.08 1.22
N ARG A 123 -14.42 -7.79 1.97
CA ARG A 123 -15.36 -6.70 1.72
C ARG A 123 -14.66 -5.35 1.62
N TYR A 124 -13.86 -5.03 2.63
CA TYR A 124 -13.21 -3.73 2.75
C TYR A 124 -11.91 -3.63 1.94
N SER A 125 -11.30 -4.75 1.53
CA SER A 125 -10.04 -4.75 0.77
C SER A 125 -10.14 -4.08 -0.61
N SER A 126 -11.34 -3.86 -1.13
CA SER A 126 -11.56 -3.16 -2.40
C SER A 126 -11.59 -1.63 -2.29
N GLY A 127 -11.60 -1.08 -1.07
CA GLY A 127 -11.75 0.37 -0.82
C GLY A 127 -13.10 0.98 -1.22
N ARG A 128 -14.05 0.17 -1.74
CA ARG A 128 -15.37 0.64 -2.19
C ARG A 128 -16.37 0.88 -1.06
N GLU A 129 -16.21 0.16 0.05
CA GLU A 129 -17.05 0.29 1.24
C GLU A 129 -16.23 0.93 2.36
N ALA A 130 -16.82 1.92 3.03
CA ALA A 130 -16.21 2.61 4.16
C ALA A 130 -15.88 1.63 5.29
N VAL A 131 -14.65 1.70 5.80
CA VAL A 131 -14.18 0.84 6.87
C VAL A 131 -14.71 1.32 8.23
N PRO A 132 -15.32 0.43 9.04
CA PRO A 132 -15.73 0.78 10.40
C PRO A 132 -14.54 1.25 11.23
N ARG A 133 -14.75 2.31 12.03
CA ARG A 133 -13.73 2.85 12.94
C ARG A 133 -13.12 1.78 13.85
N SER A 134 -13.94 0.84 14.34
CA SER A 134 -13.47 -0.28 15.17
C SER A 134 -12.43 -1.16 14.45
N LEU A 135 -12.60 -1.39 13.15
CA LEU A 135 -11.68 -2.19 12.36
C LEU A 135 -10.36 -1.45 12.08
N ALA A 136 -10.43 -0.16 11.78
CA ALA A 136 -9.23 0.67 11.62
C ALA A 136 -8.42 0.76 12.92
N LEU A 137 -9.09 0.95 14.07
CA LEU A 137 -8.44 0.94 15.38
C LEU A 137 -7.82 -0.44 15.71
N ALA A 138 -8.45 -1.54 15.29
CA ALA A 138 -7.87 -2.88 15.45
C ALA A 138 -6.57 -3.03 14.63
N CYS A 139 -6.50 -2.46 13.41
CA CYS A 139 -5.28 -2.46 12.61
C CYS A 139 -4.14 -1.72 13.32
N LEU A 140 -4.41 -0.51 13.82
CA LEU A 140 -3.43 0.27 14.58
C LEU A 140 -3.00 -0.43 15.87
N GLY A 141 -3.95 -1.01 16.59
CA GLY A 141 -3.67 -1.77 17.81
C GLY A 141 -2.81 -3.00 17.55
N TRP A 142 -3.06 -3.73 16.47
CA TRP A 142 -2.25 -4.87 16.06
C TRP A 142 -0.81 -4.43 15.75
N ASP A 143 -0.61 -3.37 14.96
CA ASP A 143 0.74 -2.85 14.66
C ASP A 143 1.49 -2.46 15.94
N PHE A 144 0.81 -1.81 16.88
CA PHE A 144 1.39 -1.41 18.17
C PHE A 144 1.84 -2.61 19.02
N LEU A 145 1.07 -3.71 19.01
CA LEU A 145 1.43 -4.95 19.72
C LEU A 145 2.61 -5.66 19.06
N GLN A 146 2.67 -5.69 17.73
CA GLN A 146 3.79 -6.28 17.01
C GLN A 146 5.10 -5.52 17.23
N GLN A 147 5.05 -4.18 17.29
CA GLN A 147 6.23 -3.35 17.58
C GLN A 147 6.78 -3.59 18.99
N GLN A 148 5.91 -3.82 19.99
CA GLN A 148 6.34 -4.15 21.36
C GLN A 148 6.93 -5.56 21.48
N THR A 149 6.43 -6.50 20.68
CA THR A 149 6.90 -7.89 20.71
C THR A 149 8.26 -8.06 19.99
N ASN A 150 8.64 -7.10 19.14
CA ASN A 150 9.92 -7.13 18.44
C ASN A 150 11.04 -6.56 19.36
N PRO A 151 12.00 -7.38 19.84
CA PRO A 151 12.89 -7.04 20.95
C PRO A 151 13.94 -5.96 20.64
N ALA A 152 13.98 -5.39 19.43
CA ALA A 152 14.96 -4.37 19.05
C ALA A 152 14.85 -3.06 19.84
N ARG A 153 13.71 -2.77 20.50
CA ARG A 153 13.58 -1.63 21.43
C ARG A 153 13.80 -1.98 22.91
N ALA A 154 13.89 -3.26 23.28
CA ALA A 154 14.12 -3.67 24.67
C ALA A 154 15.60 -3.70 25.06
N ALA A 155 16.50 -3.35 24.13
CA ALA A 155 17.95 -3.28 24.35
C ALA A 155 18.46 -1.89 24.74
N GLU A 156 17.59 -0.92 25.04
CA GLU A 156 18.02 0.34 25.65
C GLU A 156 17.77 0.33 27.18
N GLU A 157 18.92 0.27 27.87
CA GLU A 157 19.18 0.60 29.28
C GLU A 157 18.39 -0.15 30.36
N THR A 158 18.72 -1.42 30.58
CA THR A 158 18.74 -1.93 31.96
C THR A 158 19.77 -1.12 32.76
N GLY A 159 19.29 -0.11 33.48
CA GLY A 159 20.06 0.61 34.49
C GLY A 159 20.77 -0.37 35.40
N ARG A 160 22.10 -0.40 35.31
CA ARG A 160 22.95 -1.14 36.24
C ARG A 160 22.80 -0.49 37.61
N TYR A 161 22.11 -1.15 38.53
CA TYR A 161 22.24 -0.82 39.94
C TYR A 161 23.66 -1.18 40.38
N THR A 162 24.53 -0.18 40.50
CA THR A 162 25.82 -0.30 41.19
C THR A 162 25.54 -0.41 42.69
N VAL A 163 25.62 -1.63 43.22
CA VAL A 163 25.63 -1.85 44.67
C VAL A 163 26.99 -1.40 45.20
N THR A 164 27.06 -0.18 45.73
CA THR A 164 28.19 0.27 46.55
C THR A 164 28.11 -0.43 47.91
N ARG A 165 29.00 -1.39 48.15
CA ARG A 165 29.25 -1.89 49.52
C ARG A 165 30.03 -0.81 50.26
N LYS A 166 29.51 -0.38 51.42
CA LYS A 166 30.23 0.48 52.37
C LYS A 166 31.41 -0.30 52.98
N SER A 167 32.50 0.45 53.18
CA SER A 167 33.80 0.07 53.72
C SER A 167 33.74 -0.69 55.05
#